data_AF-A0AAD3TTD4-F1
#
_entry.id   AF-A0AAD3TTD4-F1
#
_cell.length_a   1.000
_cell.length_b   1.000
_cell.length_c   1.000
_cell.angle_alpha   90.00
_cell.angle_beta   90.00
_cell.angle_gamma   90.00
#
_symmetry.space_group_name_H-M   'P 1'
#
loop_
_entity.id
_entity.type
_entity.pdbx_description
1 polymer ?
#
loop_
_entity_poly.entity_id
_entity_poly.type
_entity_poly.pdbx_seq_one_letter_code
_entity_poly.pdbx_strand_id
1 'polypeptide(L)'
;MSLRAFRPFSSSARALQVVLPTKRPTETHPADVVAGKAPGPAPVRLTSAEVVVATVSDAPLELQHRQVRIFKPTKNTMQSAKGKTKVWRIDWDVLQGSGRWTNPLMGWQSSADYMQGTSLSFRTREDAVRFAERQGWDYYISEPKQARIPPKSYADNYNHQSGPLRICHTK
;
A
#
# COMPACT_ATOMS: atom_id res chain seq x y z
N MET A 1 -28.95 -28.78 -18.79
CA MET A 1 -27.63 -28.62 -18.14
C MET A 1 -26.73 -27.86 -19.10
N SER A 2 -26.55 -26.55 -18.91
CA SER A 2 -25.84 -25.68 -19.84
C SER A 2 -24.50 -25.27 -19.24
N LEU A 3 -23.41 -25.79 -19.84
CA LEU A 3 -22.03 -25.52 -19.45
C LEU A 3 -21.70 -24.05 -19.76
N ARG A 4 -21.59 -23.21 -18.73
CA ARG A 4 -21.08 -21.85 -18.88
C ARG A 4 -19.57 -21.91 -19.13
N ALA A 5 -19.18 -21.54 -20.34
CA ALA A 5 -17.80 -21.39 -20.76
C ALA A 5 -17.06 -20.41 -19.83
N PHE A 6 -15.96 -20.87 -19.23
CA PHE A 6 -15.00 -20.02 -18.53
C PHE A 6 -14.33 -19.10 -19.55
N ARG A 7 -14.49 -17.78 -19.38
CA ARG A 7 -13.72 -16.78 -20.12
C ARG A 7 -12.30 -16.74 -19.52
N PRO A 8 -11.23 -16.91 -20.32
CA PRO A 8 -9.88 -16.72 -19.79
C PRO A 8 -9.67 -15.26 -19.41
N PHE A 9 -9.07 -15.06 -18.25
CA PHE A 9 -8.66 -13.76 -17.72
C PHE A 9 -7.64 -13.17 -18.70
N SER A 10 -8.02 -12.12 -19.42
CA SER A 10 -7.13 -11.41 -20.34
C SER A 10 -6.03 -10.73 -19.52
N SER A 11 -4.88 -11.38 -19.42
CA SER A 11 -3.64 -10.78 -18.94
C SER A 11 -3.25 -9.68 -19.92
N SER A 12 -3.67 -8.44 -19.62
CA SER A 12 -3.11 -7.27 -20.27
C SER A 12 -1.66 -7.15 -19.81
N ALA A 13 -0.75 -7.78 -20.53
CA ALA A 13 0.68 -7.54 -20.45
C ALA A 13 0.93 -6.09 -20.86
N ARG A 14 0.80 -5.17 -19.90
CA ARG A 14 1.24 -3.80 -20.06
C ARG A 14 2.77 -3.85 -20.03
N ALA A 15 3.36 -3.91 -21.22
CA ALA A 15 4.79 -3.79 -21.41
C ALA A 15 5.25 -2.55 -20.63
N LEU A 16 5.98 -2.77 -19.54
CA LEU A 16 6.79 -1.73 -18.91
C LEU A 16 7.82 -1.34 -19.96
N GLN A 17 7.54 -0.27 -20.71
CA GLN A 17 8.60 0.48 -21.34
C GLN A 17 9.44 1.03 -20.20
N VAL A 18 10.51 0.30 -19.87
CA VAL A 18 11.64 0.85 -19.12
C VAL A 18 12.16 1.98 -19.99
N VAL A 19 11.74 3.20 -19.70
CA VAL A 19 12.35 4.40 -20.27
C VAL A 19 13.72 4.49 -19.63
N LEU A 20 14.68 3.75 -20.19
CA LEU A 20 16.09 3.95 -19.89
C LEU A 20 16.40 5.42 -20.24
N PRO A 21 17.03 6.19 -19.35
CA PRO A 21 17.43 7.55 -19.67
C PRO A 21 18.40 7.50 -20.87
N THR A 22 17.99 8.11 -21.99
CA THR A 22 18.67 8.06 -23.30
C THR A 22 19.97 8.86 -23.38
N LYS A 23 20.53 9.28 -22.25
CA LYS A 23 21.87 9.84 -22.20
C LYS A 23 22.72 9.02 -21.24
N ARG A 24 23.56 8.17 -21.82
CA ARG A 24 24.79 7.74 -21.14
C ARG A 24 25.53 9.03 -20.75
N PRO A 25 25.81 9.26 -19.46
CA PRO A 25 26.69 10.36 -19.08
C PRO A 25 28.03 10.09 -19.77
N THR A 26 28.54 11.07 -20.49
CA THR A 26 29.91 11.01 -21.03
C THR A 26 30.83 10.76 -19.84
N GLU A 27 31.46 9.59 -19.79
CA GLU A 27 32.46 9.29 -18.77
C GLU A 27 33.65 10.21 -19.04
N THR A 28 33.72 11.33 -18.32
CA THR A 28 34.90 12.19 -18.34
C THR A 28 35.99 11.44 -17.60
N HIS A 29 37.04 11.06 -18.34
CA HIS A 29 38.20 10.40 -17.75
C HIS A 29 38.89 11.41 -16.80
N PRO A 30 39.38 11.00 -15.62
CA PRO A 30 39.97 11.92 -14.64
C PRO A 30 41.20 12.71 -15.15
N ALA A 31 41.76 12.31 -16.30
CA ALA A 31 42.87 12.99 -16.97
C ALA A 31 42.45 14.30 -17.67
N ASP A 32 41.19 14.45 -18.08
CA ASP A 32 40.72 15.63 -18.81
C ASP A 32 40.53 16.86 -17.91
N VAL A 33 40.35 16.66 -16.59
CA VAL A 33 40.15 17.72 -15.59
C VAL A 33 41.45 18.44 -15.24
N VAL A 34 42.60 17.77 -15.40
CA VAL A 34 43.92 18.34 -15.09
C VAL A 34 44.41 19.27 -16.22
N ALA A 35 43.89 19.11 -17.44
CA ALA A 35 44.33 19.83 -18.63
C ALA A 35 43.57 21.13 -18.91
N GLY A 36 43.17 21.90 -17.88
CA GLY A 36 42.81 23.34 -18.00
C GLY A 36 41.81 23.76 -19.08
N LYS A 37 41.00 22.85 -19.64
CA LYS A 37 40.11 23.12 -20.77
C LYS A 37 38.65 23.07 -20.31
N ALA A 38 38.09 24.27 -20.14
CA ALA A 38 36.71 24.61 -19.81
C ALA A 38 36.24 24.24 -18.38
N PRO A 39 35.44 25.11 -17.72
CA PRO A 39 34.75 24.73 -16.50
C PRO A 39 33.86 23.53 -16.83
N GLY A 40 34.04 22.43 -16.10
CA GLY A 40 33.22 21.24 -16.25
C GLY A 40 31.73 21.61 -16.17
N PRO A 41 30.84 20.83 -16.82
CA PRO A 41 29.41 21.11 -16.74
C PRO A 41 29.02 21.23 -15.26
N ALA A 42 28.32 22.33 -14.92
CA ALA A 42 27.89 22.56 -13.54
C ALA A 42 27.24 21.28 -13.00
N PRO A 43 27.55 20.87 -11.76
CA PRO A 43 27.00 19.62 -11.23
C PRO A 43 25.49 19.67 -11.38
N VAL A 44 24.96 18.74 -12.18
CA VAL A 44 23.53 18.65 -12.43
C VAL A 44 22.90 18.32 -11.08
N ARG A 45 22.41 19.34 -10.38
CA ARG A 45 21.60 19.17 -9.18
C ARG A 45 20.27 18.58 -9.66
N LEU A 46 20.22 17.26 -9.71
CA LEU A 46 18.97 16.53 -9.90
C LEU A 46 17.96 17.12 -8.92
N THR A 47 16.84 17.61 -9.44
CA THR A 47 15.82 18.19 -8.56
C THR A 47 15.31 17.08 -7.63
N SER A 48 14.86 17.41 -6.42
CA SER A 48 14.37 16.40 -5.45
C SER A 48 13.22 15.53 -5.97
N ALA A 49 12.62 15.90 -7.11
CA ALA A 49 11.59 15.14 -7.81
C ALA A 49 12.16 14.01 -8.71
N GLU A 50 13.41 14.13 -9.17
CA GLU A 50 14.04 13.16 -10.08
C GLU A 50 14.88 12.10 -9.35
N VAL A 51 15.33 12.41 -8.13
CA VAL A 51 16.05 11.44 -7.29
C VAL A 51 15.05 10.48 -6.68
N VAL A 52 15.08 9.22 -7.12
CA VAL A 52 14.34 8.13 -6.47
C VAL A 52 14.82 8.04 -5.03
N VAL A 53 13.92 8.28 -4.07
CA VAL A 53 14.26 8.32 -2.64
C VAL A 53 14.87 7.00 -2.19
N ALA A 54 14.50 5.90 -2.84
CA ALA A 54 15.09 4.57 -2.63
C ALA A 54 16.62 4.53 -2.72
N THR A 55 17.25 5.41 -3.52
CA THR A 55 18.71 5.46 -3.66
C THR A 55 19.37 6.20 -2.50
N VAL A 56 18.63 7.08 -1.82
CA VAL A 56 19.13 7.92 -0.72
C VAL A 56 18.74 7.36 0.64
N SER A 57 17.68 6.56 0.73
CA SER A 57 17.13 6.08 2.00
C SER A 57 17.92 4.92 2.62
N ASP A 58 18.99 4.45 1.97
CA ASP A 58 19.83 3.32 2.37
C ASP A 58 19.03 2.05 2.74
N ALA A 59 17.79 1.95 2.25
CA ALA A 59 16.94 0.81 2.49
C ALA A 59 17.46 -0.41 1.71
N PRO A 60 17.42 -1.62 2.29
CA PRO A 60 17.85 -2.81 1.57
C PRO A 60 16.99 -3.01 0.32
N LEU A 61 17.63 -3.37 -0.81
CA LEU A 61 16.98 -3.58 -2.10
C LEU A 61 15.86 -4.64 -2.02
N GLU A 62 15.99 -5.60 -1.11
CA GLU A 62 14.99 -6.64 -0.84
C GLU A 62 13.61 -6.07 -0.51
N LEU A 63 13.55 -4.85 0.05
CA LEU A 63 12.29 -4.20 0.39
C LEU A 63 11.48 -3.82 -0.85
N GLN A 64 12.13 -3.57 -1.98
CA GLN A 64 11.46 -3.19 -3.24
C GLN A 64 10.68 -4.35 -3.85
N HIS A 65 11.14 -5.59 -3.66
CA HIS A 65 10.47 -6.79 -4.17
C HIS A 65 9.17 -7.13 -3.43
N ARG A 66 8.92 -6.47 -2.29
CA ARG A 66 7.73 -6.71 -1.48
C ARG A 66 6.62 -5.76 -1.85
N GLN A 67 5.44 -6.31 -2.08
CA GLN A 67 4.25 -5.52 -2.31
C GLN A 67 3.71 -4.90 -1.01
N VAL A 68 3.25 -3.66 -1.13
CA VAL A 68 2.68 -2.85 -0.04
C VAL A 68 1.17 -2.74 -0.20
N ARG A 69 0.44 -2.84 0.93
CA ARG A 69 -1.00 -2.61 0.98
C ARG A 69 -1.31 -1.20 1.46
N ILE A 70 -1.99 -0.43 0.61
CA ILE A 70 -2.55 0.87 0.98
C ILE A 70 -4.04 0.71 1.26
N PHE A 71 -4.48 0.96 2.49
CA PHE A 71 -5.87 0.74 2.88
C PHE A 71 -6.32 1.63 4.04
N LYS A 72 -7.63 1.75 4.25
CA LYS A 72 -8.19 2.26 5.51
C LYS A 72 -8.57 1.09 6.42
N PRO A 73 -8.12 1.06 7.68
CA PRO A 73 -8.49 0.00 8.61
C PRO A 73 -10.01 -0.10 8.79
N THR A 74 -10.54 -1.32 8.65
CA THR A 74 -11.96 -1.59 8.93
C THR A 74 -12.26 -1.31 10.41
N LYS A 75 -13.50 -0.88 10.68
CA LYS A 75 -13.97 -0.71 12.06
C LYS A 75 -13.92 -2.06 12.77
N ASN A 76 -13.40 -2.09 14.00
CA ASN A 76 -13.50 -3.29 14.84
C ASN A 76 -14.98 -3.65 15.06
N THR A 77 -15.36 -4.90 14.78
CA THR A 77 -16.74 -5.38 14.98
C THR A 77 -17.16 -5.29 16.44
N MET A 78 -16.24 -5.56 17.37
CA MET A 78 -16.49 -5.55 18.81
C MET A 78 -16.72 -4.15 19.38
N GLN A 79 -16.35 -3.09 18.65
CA GLN A 79 -16.45 -1.71 19.12
C GLN A 79 -17.29 -0.85 18.18
N SER A 80 -18.09 0.06 18.72
CA SER A 80 -18.90 0.98 17.92
C SER A 80 -18.10 2.17 17.39
N ALA A 81 -16.98 2.52 18.04
CA ALA A 81 -16.16 3.69 17.72
C ALA A 81 -15.48 3.59 16.35
N LYS A 82 -15.44 4.71 15.61
CA LYS A 82 -14.91 4.80 14.23
C LYS A 82 -13.61 5.60 14.10
N GLY A 83 -12.96 5.94 15.22
CA GLY A 83 -11.79 6.85 15.22
C GLY A 83 -10.63 6.35 14.35
N LYS A 84 -10.29 5.06 14.46
CA LYS A 84 -9.14 4.44 13.78
C LYS A 84 -9.33 4.23 12.27
N THR A 85 -10.57 4.32 11.77
CA THR A 85 -10.90 4.07 10.35
C THR A 85 -10.67 5.30 9.46
N LYS A 86 -10.40 6.48 10.03
CA LYS A 86 -10.26 7.73 9.26
C LYS A 86 -8.94 7.81 8.49
N VAL A 87 -7.89 7.20 9.03
CA VAL A 87 -6.50 7.31 8.59
C VAL A 87 -6.19 6.24 7.54
N TRP A 88 -5.41 6.60 6.53
CA TRP A 88 -4.87 5.66 5.55
C TRP A 88 -3.62 5.00 6.11
N ARG A 89 -3.45 3.70 5.91
CA ARG A 89 -2.28 2.97 6.36
C ARG A 89 -1.60 2.26 5.21
N ILE A 90 -0.28 2.24 5.32
CA ILE A 90 0.62 1.42 4.53
C ILE A 90 1.11 0.31 5.46
N ASP A 91 0.77 -0.93 5.10
CA ASP A 91 1.29 -2.14 5.74
C ASP A 91 1.98 -3.01 4.68
N TRP A 92 3.01 -3.73 5.10
CA TRP A 92 3.74 -4.67 4.26
C TRP A 92 3.11 -6.06 4.32
N ASP A 93 3.16 -6.80 3.22
CA ASP A 93 2.82 -8.22 3.26
C ASP A 93 3.90 -9.02 4.01
N VAL A 94 3.57 -10.21 4.50
CA VAL A 94 4.51 -11.07 5.22
C VAL A 94 5.54 -11.62 4.23
N LEU A 95 6.82 -11.47 4.56
CA LEU A 95 7.89 -12.02 3.74
C LEU A 95 7.81 -13.56 3.71
N GLN A 96 7.80 -14.12 2.50
CA GLN A 96 7.77 -15.57 2.28
C GLN A 96 9.04 -16.20 2.89
N GLY A 97 8.88 -17.24 3.71
CA GLY A 97 9.98 -17.91 4.41
C GLY A 97 10.48 -17.22 5.69
N SER A 98 10.10 -15.95 5.92
CA SER A 98 10.48 -15.18 7.12
C SER A 98 9.25 -14.82 7.97
N GLY A 99 8.26 -15.73 7.99
CA GLY A 99 7.04 -15.62 8.80
C GLY A 99 7.33 -15.68 10.31
N ARG A 100 6.29 -15.95 11.09
CA ARG A 100 6.46 -16.21 12.53
C ARG A 100 6.72 -17.69 12.78
N TRP A 101 7.68 -17.98 13.64
CA TRP A 101 7.96 -19.33 14.12
C TRP A 101 8.08 -19.35 15.64
N THR A 102 7.84 -20.52 16.23
CA THR A 102 7.96 -20.72 17.67
C THR A 102 9.44 -20.93 18.05
N ASN A 103 9.95 -20.14 18.99
CA ASN A 103 11.29 -20.30 19.55
C ASN A 103 11.36 -21.61 20.36
N PRO A 104 12.33 -22.51 20.09
CA PRO A 104 12.41 -23.82 20.74
C PRO A 104 12.71 -23.76 22.25
N LEU A 105 13.32 -22.66 22.74
CA LEU A 105 13.68 -22.52 24.14
C LEU A 105 12.52 -22.00 25.01
N MET A 106 11.94 -20.85 24.63
CA MET A 106 10.93 -20.14 25.43
C MET A 106 9.51 -20.22 24.87
N GLY A 107 9.32 -20.70 23.64
CA GLY A 107 8.01 -20.76 22.99
C GLY A 107 7.49 -19.43 22.43
N TRP A 108 8.30 -18.35 22.46
CA TRP A 108 7.90 -17.06 21.89
C TRP A 108 7.80 -17.09 20.38
N GLN A 109 6.99 -16.19 19.81
CA GLN A 109 6.85 -16.03 18.36
C GLN A 109 7.98 -15.15 17.83
N SER A 110 9.03 -15.78 17.30
CA SER A 110 10.15 -15.12 16.64
C SER A 110 9.84 -14.86 15.16
N SER A 111 10.49 -13.85 14.56
CA SER A 111 10.41 -13.57 13.13
C SER A 111 11.73 -12.93 12.65
N ALA A 112 12.07 -13.11 11.37
CA ALA A 112 13.21 -12.47 10.72
C ALA A 112 12.80 -11.26 9.85
N ASP A 113 11.51 -10.94 9.79
CA ASP A 113 11.02 -9.85 8.96
C ASP A 113 11.16 -8.49 9.67
N TYR A 114 12.02 -7.65 9.11
CA TYR A 114 12.35 -6.34 9.64
C TYR A 114 11.22 -5.30 9.50
N MET A 115 10.21 -5.53 8.64
CA MET A 115 9.10 -4.58 8.44
C MET A 115 7.81 -4.97 9.17
N GLN A 116 7.73 -6.16 9.77
CA GLN A 116 6.49 -6.66 10.41
C GLN A 116 5.95 -5.79 11.55
N GLY A 117 6.80 -5.02 12.23
CA GLY A 117 6.39 -4.09 13.30
C GLY A 117 6.06 -2.69 12.81
N THR A 118 6.35 -2.39 11.54
CA THR A 118 6.24 -1.05 10.98
C THR A 118 4.89 -0.89 10.31
N SER A 119 4.26 0.26 10.53
CA SER A 119 3.05 0.66 9.80
C SER A 119 3.03 2.18 9.70
N LEU A 120 2.78 2.68 8.50
CA LEU A 120 2.80 4.12 8.25
C LEU A 120 1.38 4.64 8.13
N SER A 121 1.15 5.84 8.64
CA SER A 121 -0.17 6.47 8.73
C SER A 121 -0.21 7.77 7.95
N PHE A 122 -1.19 7.93 7.07
CA PHE A 122 -1.36 9.07 6.17
C PHE A 122 -2.77 9.66 6.27
N ARG A 123 -2.89 10.94 5.92
CA ARG A 123 -4.17 11.66 5.93
C ARG A 123 -4.99 11.36 4.68
N THR A 124 -4.35 11.35 3.51
CA THR A 124 -4.99 11.14 2.21
C THR A 124 -4.49 9.86 1.54
N ARG A 125 -5.22 9.40 0.51
CA ARG A 125 -4.82 8.22 -0.28
C ARG A 125 -3.62 8.59 -1.15
N GLU A 126 -3.69 9.78 -1.71
CA GLU A 126 -2.75 10.33 -2.67
C GLU A 126 -1.37 10.51 -2.02
N ASP A 127 -1.32 10.97 -0.76
CA ASP A 127 -0.06 11.08 -0.02
C ASP A 127 0.60 9.71 0.20
N ALA A 128 -0.20 8.68 0.50
CA ALA A 128 0.30 7.31 0.67
C ALA A 128 0.84 6.74 -0.66
N VAL A 129 0.12 6.97 -1.77
CA VAL A 129 0.56 6.56 -3.11
C VAL A 129 1.84 7.27 -3.51
N ARG A 130 1.91 8.59 -3.37
CA ARG A 130 3.11 9.38 -3.67
C ARG A 130 4.31 8.93 -2.84
N PHE A 131 4.09 8.53 -1.59
CA PHE A 131 5.16 8.00 -0.75
C PHE A 131 5.67 6.65 -1.28
N ALA A 132 4.77 5.72 -1.60
CA ALA A 132 5.15 4.41 -2.15
C ALA A 132 5.88 4.54 -3.49
N GLU A 133 5.39 5.39 -4.40
CA GLU A 133 6.01 5.67 -5.70
C GLU A 133 7.41 6.25 -5.56
N ARG A 134 7.63 7.20 -4.64
CA ARG A 134 8.95 7.80 -4.39
C ARG A 134 9.98 6.80 -3.85
N GLN A 135 9.51 5.81 -3.09
CA GLN A 135 10.36 4.72 -2.58
C GLN A 135 10.51 3.57 -3.57
N GLY A 136 9.79 3.58 -4.68
CA GLY A 136 9.83 2.51 -5.67
C GLY A 136 9.23 1.19 -5.17
N TRP A 137 8.22 1.23 -4.31
CA TRP A 137 7.54 0.03 -3.83
C TRP A 137 6.34 -0.31 -4.69
N ASP A 138 6.19 -1.58 -5.05
CA ASP A 138 4.96 -2.09 -5.66
C ASP A 138 3.82 -1.99 -4.64
N TYR A 139 2.68 -1.43 -5.05
CA TYR A 139 1.54 -1.26 -4.14
C TYR A 139 0.24 -1.71 -4.77
N TYR A 140 -0.72 -2.07 -3.92
CA TYR A 140 -2.12 -2.21 -4.29
C TYR A 140 -3.01 -1.44 -3.31
N ILE A 141 -4.12 -0.92 -3.84
CA ILE A 141 -5.03 -0.07 -3.09
C ILE A 141 -6.29 -0.87 -2.78
N SER A 142 -6.57 -1.05 -1.49
CA SER A 142 -7.83 -1.60 -1.02
C SER A 142 -8.77 -0.45 -0.66
N GLU A 143 -9.81 -0.27 -1.47
CA GLU A 143 -10.78 0.80 -1.23
C GLU A 143 -11.62 0.56 0.03
N PRO A 144 -11.90 1.62 0.81
CA PRO A 144 -12.69 1.49 2.02
C PRO A 144 -14.15 1.14 1.68
N LYS A 145 -14.65 0.06 2.28
CA LYS A 145 -16.08 -0.29 2.20
C LYS A 145 -16.89 0.67 3.07
N GLN A 146 -17.66 1.54 2.43
CA GLN A 146 -18.57 2.45 3.15
C GLN A 146 -19.80 1.70 3.65
N ALA A 147 -20.13 1.88 4.93
CA ALA A 147 -21.32 1.28 5.50
C ALA A 147 -22.56 2.07 5.07
N ARG A 148 -23.55 1.39 4.50
CA ARG A 148 -24.87 1.97 4.23
C ARG A 148 -25.60 2.21 5.55
N ILE A 149 -26.02 3.46 5.78
CA ILE A 149 -26.84 3.83 6.94
C ILE A 149 -28.30 3.93 6.45
N PRO A 150 -29.17 2.95 6.76
CA PRO A 150 -30.59 3.09 6.45
C PRO A 150 -31.24 4.14 7.36
N PRO A 151 -32.30 4.82 6.90
CA PRO A 151 -33.12 5.64 7.78
C PRO A 151 -33.70 4.77 8.90
N LYS A 152 -33.66 5.27 10.13
CA LYS A 152 -34.21 4.58 11.30
C LYS A 152 -35.18 5.52 12.00
N SER A 153 -36.45 5.16 12.08
CA SER A 153 -37.44 5.85 12.91
C SER A 153 -37.82 4.97 14.10
N TYR A 154 -37.88 5.56 15.29
CA TYR A 154 -38.32 4.82 16.48
C TYR A 154 -39.82 4.47 16.41
N ALA A 155 -40.61 5.26 15.67
CA ALA A 155 -42.04 5.02 15.45
C ALA A 155 -42.29 3.71 14.68
N ASP A 156 -41.34 3.28 13.84
CA ASP A 156 -41.45 2.05 13.05
C ASP A 156 -41.62 0.79 13.92
N ASN A 157 -41.19 0.85 15.18
CA ASN A 157 -41.36 -0.23 16.15
C ASN A 157 -42.82 -0.49 16.54
N TYR A 158 -43.74 0.45 16.27
CA TYR A 158 -45.13 0.43 16.74
C TYR A 158 -46.17 0.55 15.62
N ASN A 159 -45.77 0.32 14.37
CA ASN A 159 -46.68 0.38 13.24
C ASN A 159 -47.78 -0.67 13.36
N HIS A 160 -49.02 -0.26 13.16
CA HIS A 160 -50.17 -1.16 13.18
C HIS A 160 -50.08 -2.16 12.02
N GLN A 161 -50.13 -3.45 12.35
CA GLN A 161 -50.25 -4.53 11.36
C GLN A 161 -51.69 -5.06 11.41
N SER A 162 -52.40 -4.99 10.29
CA SER A 162 -53.78 -5.46 10.19
C SER A 162 -53.91 -6.99 10.14
N GLY A 163 -52.80 -7.71 9.88
CA GLY A 163 -52.74 -9.16 9.85
C GLY A 163 -52.08 -9.76 11.10
N PRO A 164 -51.89 -11.09 11.14
CA PRO A 164 -51.19 -11.75 12.24
C PRO A 164 -49.72 -11.29 12.31
N LEU A 165 -49.27 -10.93 13.52
CA LEU A 165 -47.91 -10.44 13.75
C LEU A 165 -46.87 -11.54 13.48
N ARG A 166 -45.82 -11.20 12.71
CA ARG A 166 -44.71 -12.12 12.41
C ARG A 166 -43.71 -12.26 13.55
N ILE A 167 -43.49 -11.17 14.31
CA ILE A 167 -42.52 -11.09 15.41
C ILE A 167 -43.12 -10.19 16.49
N CYS A 168 -43.04 -10.62 17.75
CA CYS A 168 -43.37 -9.77 18.90
C CYS A 168 -42.13 -8.96 19.29
N HIS A 169 -42.15 -7.64 19.05
CA HIS A 169 -41.02 -6.77 19.36
C HIS A 169 -40.85 -6.58 20.87
N THR A 170 -39.65 -6.83 21.39
CA THR A 170 -39.23 -6.48 22.75
C THR A 170 -38.31 -5.26 22.74
N LYS A 171 -38.15 -4.62 23.91
CA LYS A 171 -37.21 -3.51 24.10
C LYS A 171 -35.79 -3.99 24.33
#